data_AF-A0A954B2W6-F1
#
_entry.id   AF-A0A954B2W6-F1
#
_cell.length_a   1.000
_cell.length_b   1.000
_cell.length_c   1.000
_cell.angle_alpha   90.00
_cell.angle_beta   90.00
_cell.angle_gamma   90.00
#
_symmetry.space_group_name_H-M   'P 1'
#
loop_
_entity.id
_entity.type
_entity.pdbx_description
1 polymer ?
#
loop_
_entity_poly.entity_id
_entity_poly.type
_entity_poly.pdbx_seq_one_letter_code
_entity_poly.pdbx_strand_id
1 'polypeptide(L)' 'LRDVIAMVEKRKMVELLAIGIGHDVTRYYNRAVTITDVEQLAGAMTEQLAALFDSDPRARARIMGIKKAV' A
#
# COMPACT_ATOMS: atom_id res chain seq x y z
N LEU A 1 15.58 10.18 1.45
CA LEU A 1 14.54 9.10 1.43
C LEU A 1 13.28 9.53 0.67
N ARG A 2 12.67 10.69 0.99
CA ARG A 2 11.48 11.20 0.27
C ARG A 2 11.65 11.32 -1.24
N ASP A 3 12.80 11.81 -1.71
CA ASP A 3 13.02 12.00 -3.15
C ASP A 3 13.08 10.69 -3.92
N VAL A 4 13.59 9.63 -3.30
CA VAL A 4 13.65 8.29 -3.89
C VAL A 4 12.24 7.70 -3.99
N ILE A 5 11.44 7.80 -2.92
CA ILE A 5 10.04 7.32 -2.93
C ILE A 5 9.25 8.05 -4.01
N ALA A 6 9.34 9.39 -4.05
CA ALA A 6 8.67 10.20 -5.05
C ALA A 6 9.13 9.86 -6.47
N MET A 7 10.41 9.57 -6.69
CA MET A 7 10.92 9.13 -7.98
C MET A 7 10.31 7.80 -8.41
N VAL A 8 10.25 6.81 -7.51
CA VAL A 8 9.69 5.47 -7.80
C VAL A 8 8.19 5.59 -8.11
N GLU A 9 7.44 6.33 -7.30
CA GLU A 9 5.99 6.53 -7.50
C GLU A 9 5.68 7.28 -8.80
N LYS A 10 6.49 8.28 -9.18
CA LYS A 10 6.31 9.03 -10.44
C LYS A 10 6.63 8.20 -11.68
N ARG A 11 7.64 7.34 -11.62
CA ARG A 11 8.05 6.51 -12.76
C ARG A 11 7.04 5.41 -13.08
N LYS A 12 6.24 4.96 -12.11
CA LYS A 12 5.16 3.96 -12.28
C LYS A 12 5.60 2.66 -12.96
N MET A 13 6.89 2.32 -12.90
CA MET A 13 7.41 1.06 -13.46
C MET A 13 7.12 -0.14 -12.55
N VAL A 14 6.74 0.12 -11.30
CA VAL A 14 6.46 -0.88 -10.27
C VAL A 14 5.26 -0.44 -9.44
N GLU A 15 4.54 -1.40 -8.88
CA GLU A 15 3.52 -1.13 -7.86
C GLU A 15 4.19 -1.06 -6.48
N LEU A 16 4.27 0.16 -5.93
CA LEU A 16 4.82 0.40 -4.59
C LEU A 16 3.72 0.42 -3.52
N LEU A 17 3.87 -0.37 -2.46
CA LEU A 17 3.01 -0.36 -1.27
C LEU A 17 3.88 -0.53 -0.03
N ALA A 18 3.66 0.28 1.00
CA ALA A 18 4.37 0.18 2.27
C ALA A 18 3.54 -0.53 3.35
N ILE A 19 4.17 -1.38 4.15
CA ILE A 19 3.56 -1.99 5.33
C ILE A 19 4.31 -1.47 6.56
N GLY A 20 3.66 -0.63 7.36
CA GLY A 20 4.17 -0.15 8.64
C GLY A 20 3.74 -1.09 9.77
N ILE A 21 4.69 -1.62 10.53
CA ILE A 21 4.39 -2.48 11.69
C ILE A 21 4.55 -1.64 12.96
N GLY A 22 3.46 -1.45 13.70
CA GLY A 22 3.43 -0.66 14.92
C GLY A 22 3.66 0.85 14.73
N HIS A 23 3.69 1.35 13.49
CA HIS A 23 3.87 2.77 13.18
C HIS A 23 3.23 3.17 11.86
N ASP A 24 2.80 4.43 11.77
CA ASP A 24 2.20 5.01 10.58
C ASP A 24 3.26 5.49 9.57
N VAL A 25 3.21 4.96 8.35
CA VAL A 25 4.10 5.31 7.22
C VAL A 25 3.42 6.12 6.11
N THR A 26 2.14 6.46 6.26
CA THR A 26 1.34 7.22 5.28
C THR A 26 1.90 8.62 5.01
N ARG A 27 2.74 9.14 5.91
CA ARG A 27 3.47 10.40 5.72
C ARG A 27 4.46 10.39 4.57
N TYR A 28 4.91 9.21 4.14
CA TYR A 28 5.97 9.06 3.14
C TYR A 28 5.52 8.31 1.89
N TYR A 29 4.49 7.45 2.01
CA TYR A 29 4.02 6.60 0.92
C TYR A 29 2.56 6.91 0.61
N ASN A 30 2.23 7.04 -0.69
CA ASN A 30 0.85 7.28 -1.10
C ASN A 30 -0.07 6.07 -0.86
N ARG A 31 0.50 4.86 -0.85
CA ARG A 31 -0.20 3.61 -0.53
C ARG A 31 0.52 2.90 0.60
N ALA A 32 -0.18 2.77 1.72
CA ALA A 32 0.36 2.15 2.90
C ALA A 32 -0.73 1.41 3.69
N VAL A 33 -0.32 0.32 4.32
CA VAL A 33 -1.09 -0.43 5.31
C VAL A 33 -0.32 -0.37 6.62
N THR A 34 -1.03 -0.20 7.73
CA THR A 34 -0.44 -0.30 9.06
C THR A 34 -0.99 -1.54 9.75
N ILE A 35 -0.09 -2.40 10.24
CA ILE A 35 -0.43 -3.56 11.06
C ILE A 35 0.12 -3.35 12.47
N THR A 36 -0.48 -4.00 13.46
CA THR A 36 -0.09 -3.77 14.86
C THR A 36 1.12 -4.62 15.25
N ASP A 37 1.21 -5.84 14.72
CA ASP A 37 2.22 -6.84 15.05
C ASP A 37 2.70 -7.58 13.78
N VAL A 38 3.76 -8.38 13.93
CA VAL A 38 4.35 -9.14 12.81
C VAL A 38 3.52 -10.37 12.44
N GLU A 39 2.71 -10.90 13.35
CA GLU A 39 1.88 -12.09 13.09
C GLU A 39 0.82 -11.79 12.01
N GLN A 40 0.37 -10.54 11.94
CA GLN A 40 -0.54 -10.04 10.90
C GLN A 40 0.12 -9.88 9.51
N LEU A 41 1.45 -9.92 9.40
CA LEU A 41 2.16 -9.62 8.16
C LEU A 41 1.81 -10.59 7.03
N ALA A 42 1.72 -11.89 7.32
CA ALA A 42 1.41 -12.90 6.31
C ALA A 42 0.01 -12.69 5.71
N GLY A 43 -0.97 -12.37 6.56
CA GLY A 43 -2.34 -12.04 6.15
C GLY A 43 -2.35 -10.78 5.29
N ALA A 44 -1.73 -9.70 5.78
CA ALA A 44 -1.63 -8.44 5.04
C ALA A 44 -0.95 -8.61 3.67
N MET A 45 0.16 -9.34 3.59
CA MET A 45 0.83 -9.61 2.31
C MET A 45 -0.08 -10.37 1.33
N THR A 46 -0.80 -11.39 1.82
CA THR A 46 -1.71 -12.20 0.99
C THR A 46 -2.87 -11.36 0.47
N GLU A 47 -3.48 -10.55 1.33
CA GLU A 47 -4.58 -9.65 0.94
C GLU A 47 -4.13 -8.60 -0.08
N GLN A 48 -2.98 -7.95 0.15
CA GLN A 48 -2.47 -6.93 -0.76
C GLN A 48 -2.04 -7.54 -2.11
N LEU A 49 -1.48 -8.74 -2.10
CA LEU A 49 -1.15 -9.47 -3.33
C LEU A 49 -2.42 -9.86 -4.09
N ALA A 50 -3.43 -10.40 -3.42
CA ALA A 50 -4.71 -10.74 -4.04
C ALA A 50 -5.37 -9.50 -4.69
N ALA A 51 -5.33 -8.36 -3.99
CA ALA A 51 -5.88 -7.10 -4.51
C ALA A 51 -5.20 -6.59 -5.79
N LEU A 52 -3.93 -6.95 -6.05
CA LEU A 52 -3.26 -6.59 -7.31
C LEU A 52 -3.86 -7.30 -8.53
N PHE A 53 -4.44 -8.49 -8.33
CA PHE A 53 -5.02 -9.32 -9.39
C PHE A 53 -6.54 -9.19 -9.49
N ASP A 54 -7.18 -8.41 -8.60
CA ASP A 54 -8.61 -8.14 -8.69
C ASP A 54 -8.91 -7.27 -9.93
N SER A 55 -9.92 -7.68 -10.70
CA SER A 55 -10.32 -7.05 -11.96
C SER A 55 -11.21 -5.82 -11.76
N ASP A 56 -11.80 -5.62 -10.56
CA ASP A 56 -12.54 -4.41 -10.21
C ASP A 56 -11.61 -3.35 -9.58
N PRO A 57 -11.33 -2.23 -10.28
CA PRO A 57 -10.50 -1.15 -9.75
C PRO A 57 -11.07 -0.52 -8.46
N ARG A 58 -12.38 -0.58 -8.25
CA ARG A 58 -13.05 -0.03 -7.07
C ARG A 58 -12.95 -0.96 -5.87
N ALA A 59 -12.92 -2.28 -6.08
CA ALA A 59 -12.61 -3.25 -5.04
C ALA A 59 -11.15 -3.08 -4.58
N ARG A 60 -10.22 -3.02 -5.55
CA ARG A 60 -8.81 -2.79 -5.29
C ARG A 60 -8.53 -1.51 -4.49
N ALA A 61 -9.16 -0.39 -4.86
CA ALA A 61 -8.97 0.88 -4.15
C ALA A 61 -9.43 0.85 -2.68
N ARG A 62 -10.51 0.12 -2.37
CA ARG A 62 -11.02 -0.03 -1.00
C ARG A 62 -10.07 -0.87 -0.13
N ILE A 63 -9.56 -1.98 -0.67
CA ILE A 63 -8.66 -2.89 0.04
C ILE A 63 -7.28 -2.24 0.29
N MET A 64 -6.80 -1.46 -0.68
CA MET A 64 -5.51 -0.77 -0.56
C MET A 64 -5.56 0.50 0.30
N GLY A 65 -6.68 0.78 0.97
CA GLY A 65 -6.82 1.97 1.82
C GLY A 65 -6.72 3.30 1.05
N ILE A 66 -6.94 3.28 -0.27
CA ILE A 66 -6.88 4.48 -1.09
C ILE A 66 -8.10 5.32 -0.76
N LYS A 67 -7.90 6.37 0.06
CA LYS A 67 -8.92 7.42 0.20
C LYS A 67 -9.23 7.93 -1.19
N LYS A 68 -10.50 7.83 -1.62
CA LYS A 68 -10.97 8.54 -2.81
C LYS A 68 -10.51 9.99 -2.66
N ALA A 69 -9.60 10.43 -3.52
CA ALA A 69 -9.43 11.83 -3.76
C ALA A 69 -10.79 12.32 -4.30
N VAL A 70 -11.44 13.18 -3.53
CA VAL A 70 -12.58 13.99 -4.00
C VAL A 70 -12.05 14.97 -5.03
#